data_AF-A0A2S0HUP4-F1
#
_entry.id   AF-A0A2S0HUP4-F1
#
_cell.length_a   1.000
_cell.length_b   1.000
_cell.length_c   1.000
_cell.angle_alpha   90.00
_cell.angle_beta   90.00
_cell.angle_gamma   90.00
#
_symmetry.space_group_name_H-M   'P 1'
#
loop_
_entity.id
_entity.type
_entity.pdbx_description
1 polymer ?
#
loop_
_entity_poly.entity_id
_entity_poly.type
_entity_poly.pdbx_seq_one_letter_code
_entity_poly.pdbx_strand_id
1 'polypeptide(L)'
;MQQFSVDIQPTNNENIVKFIANSFLTQAKSFEFKNIDDAKPSPLAQQLFYLPFVKTVYISQNFIAIEKYNIVEWADVQEEVAESISTYLNSGKPVIIESEAPSKIPVSVYAESTPNPAVLKFVANKPLAEGTFEFKNIDEASLAPLAKELFTFPFVKEIFISANYVSVMKYNVAEWDEITMELREFIRNYLEMGKPVLDDAILTEEKRTSETSEENNRTRTDLDKEIISILDEYIKPAVAGDGGHIAFDSFDENTKTVRVILQGACSGCPSSTVTLKNGIETMLREMLNGKVAHVEAING
;
A
#
# COMPACT_ATOMS: atom_id res chain seq x y z
N MET A 1 19.79 15.57 8.18
CA MET A 1 19.86 14.10 8.18
C MET A 1 18.45 13.61 8.44
N GLN A 2 17.92 12.72 7.60
CA GLN A 2 16.65 12.06 7.92
C GLN A 2 16.85 11.29 9.23
N GLN A 3 16.01 11.57 10.22
CA GLN A 3 16.00 10.81 11.46
C GLN A 3 15.07 9.63 11.23
N PHE A 4 15.62 8.42 11.24
CA PHE A 4 14.81 7.22 11.13
C PHE A 4 14.09 6.98 12.45
N SER A 5 12.80 6.66 12.37
CA SER A 5 11.96 6.28 13.50
C SER A 5 11.33 4.92 13.24
N VAL A 6 11.06 4.17 14.30
CA VAL A 6 10.53 2.82 14.24
C VAL A 6 9.31 2.75 15.16
N ASP A 7 8.15 2.49 14.58
CA ASP A 7 6.90 2.30 15.32
C ASP A 7 6.61 0.81 15.51
N ILE A 8 5.99 0.47 16.64
CA ILE A 8 5.70 -0.91 17.00
C ILE A 8 4.23 -1.20 16.68
N GLN A 9 3.99 -2.20 15.84
CA GLN A 9 2.65 -2.67 15.49
C GLN A 9 2.49 -4.15 15.89
N PRO A 10 1.55 -4.48 16.80
CA PRO A 10 1.27 -5.87 17.12
C PRO A 10 0.63 -6.59 15.93
N THR A 11 0.77 -7.91 15.88
CA THR A 11 0.07 -8.74 14.89
C THR A 11 -0.97 -9.63 15.56
N ASN A 12 -1.79 -10.31 14.76
CA ASN A 12 -2.73 -11.32 15.28
C ASN A 12 -2.01 -12.55 15.87
N ASN A 13 -0.70 -12.69 15.67
CA ASN A 13 0.12 -13.72 16.28
C ASN A 13 0.92 -13.11 17.45
N GLU A 14 0.65 -13.57 18.67
CA GLU A 14 1.32 -13.12 19.90
C GLU A 14 2.85 -13.28 19.89
N ASN A 15 3.39 -14.14 19.02
CA ASN A 15 4.83 -14.34 18.88
C ASN A 15 5.45 -13.39 17.86
N ILE A 16 4.66 -12.64 17.09
CA ILE A 16 5.16 -11.77 16.02
C ILE A 16 4.77 -10.32 16.26
N VAL A 17 5.77 -9.45 16.23
CA VAL A 17 5.59 -7.98 16.24
C VAL A 17 6.23 -7.40 15.00
N LYS A 18 5.57 -6.38 14.41
CA LYS A 18 6.09 -5.59 13.30
C LYS A 18 6.70 -4.30 13.82
N PHE A 19 7.88 -3.97 13.31
CA PHE A 19 8.61 -2.74 13.55
C PHE A 19 8.62 -1.93 12.25
N ILE A 20 7.80 -0.88 12.17
CA ILE A 20 7.59 -0.10 10.95
C ILE A 20 8.53 1.10 10.95
N ALA A 21 9.45 1.13 9.99
CA ALA A 21 10.31 2.27 9.75
C ALA A 21 9.59 3.37 8.97
N ASN A 22 9.98 4.62 9.18
CA ASN A 22 9.56 5.78 8.37
C ASN A 22 10.29 5.90 7.02
N SER A 23 10.90 4.82 6.52
CA SER A 23 11.67 4.75 5.27
C SER A 23 11.61 3.35 4.67
N PHE A 24 11.86 3.22 3.37
CA PHE A 24 11.99 1.90 2.76
C PHE A 24 13.31 1.23 3.20
N LEU A 25 13.17 0.06 3.82
CA LEU A 25 14.27 -0.84 4.18
C LEU A 25 14.69 -1.70 2.99
N THR A 26 13.71 -2.08 2.16
CA THR A 26 13.90 -2.79 0.90
C THR A 26 12.92 -2.25 -0.15
N GLN A 27 13.28 -2.35 -1.43
CA GLN A 27 12.45 -1.79 -2.50
C GLN A 27 11.44 -2.81 -3.06
N ALA A 28 11.92 -4.00 -3.46
CA ALA A 28 11.14 -4.95 -4.24
C ALA A 28 11.19 -6.39 -3.73
N LYS A 29 12.03 -6.66 -2.73
CA LYS A 29 12.27 -7.99 -2.19
C LYS A 29 11.98 -7.98 -0.70
N SER A 30 11.24 -8.97 -0.25
CA SER A 30 11.17 -9.30 1.17
C SER A 30 12.18 -10.42 1.45
N PHE A 31 12.78 -10.39 2.63
CA PHE A 31 13.78 -11.35 3.06
C PHE A 31 13.31 -12.01 4.35
N GLU A 32 13.39 -13.33 4.39
CA GLU A 32 13.14 -14.12 5.60
C GLU A 32 14.44 -14.80 6.01
N PHE A 33 14.84 -14.57 7.25
CA PHE A 33 16.01 -15.19 7.85
C PHE A 33 15.56 -16.01 9.06
N LYS A 34 16.09 -17.22 9.20
CA LYS A 34 15.72 -18.16 10.30
C LYS A 34 16.82 -18.33 11.35
N ASN A 35 18.01 -17.80 11.07
CA ASN A 35 19.16 -17.84 11.97
C ASN A 35 20.22 -16.83 11.51
N ILE A 36 21.25 -16.65 12.35
CA ILE A 36 22.36 -15.72 12.11
C ILE A 36 23.22 -16.06 10.88
N ASP A 37 23.31 -17.35 10.52
CA ASP A 37 24.09 -17.81 9.37
C ASP A 37 23.41 -17.46 8.05
N ASP A 38 22.08 -17.61 7.98
CA ASP A 38 21.25 -17.20 6.85
C ASP A 38 21.20 -15.68 6.70
N ALA A 39 21.32 -14.95 7.82
CA ALA A 39 21.28 -13.50 7.89
C ALA A 39 22.55 -12.80 7.37
N LYS A 40 23.56 -13.50 6.87
CA LYS A 40 24.78 -12.89 6.29
C LYS A 40 24.52 -11.75 5.29
N PRO A 41 23.49 -11.80 4.42
CA PRO A 41 23.14 -10.70 3.53
C PRO A 41 22.53 -9.48 4.23
N SER A 42 22.25 -9.54 5.53
CA SER A 42 21.63 -8.45 6.29
C SER A 42 22.32 -8.27 7.64
N PRO A 43 23.24 -7.30 7.78
CA PRO A 43 23.90 -7.06 9.05
C PRO A 43 22.90 -6.60 10.14
N LEU A 44 21.77 -5.99 9.75
CA LEU A 44 20.67 -5.71 10.67
C LEU A 44 20.04 -7.02 11.20
N ALA A 45 19.70 -7.97 10.31
CA ALA A 45 19.17 -9.25 10.75
C ALA A 45 20.19 -10.02 11.63
N GLN A 46 21.47 -9.97 11.30
CA GLN A 46 22.52 -10.56 12.17
C GLN A 46 22.52 -9.91 13.56
N GLN A 47 22.41 -8.58 13.63
CA GLN A 47 22.31 -7.86 14.90
C GLN A 47 21.09 -8.34 15.72
N LEU A 48 19.95 -8.50 15.07
CA LEU A 48 18.71 -8.97 15.71
C LEU A 48 18.83 -10.41 16.20
N PHE A 49 19.54 -11.29 15.51
CA PHE A 49 19.76 -12.67 15.95
C PHE A 49 20.69 -12.82 17.17
N TYR A 50 21.39 -11.76 17.60
CA TYR A 50 22.09 -11.80 18.89
C TYR A 50 21.12 -11.73 20.08
N LEU A 51 19.87 -11.33 19.84
CA LEU A 51 18.82 -11.40 20.86
C LEU A 51 18.39 -12.88 21.00
N PRO A 52 18.54 -13.49 22.19
CA PRO A 52 18.41 -14.94 22.37
C PRO A 52 16.98 -15.47 22.14
N PHE A 53 15.99 -14.58 22.15
CA PHE A 53 14.60 -14.92 21.91
C PHE A 53 14.18 -14.80 20.44
N VAL A 54 15.02 -14.29 19.54
CA VAL A 54 14.63 -14.09 18.14
C VAL A 54 14.71 -15.43 17.39
N LYS A 55 13.58 -15.83 16.82
CA LYS A 55 13.42 -17.07 16.04
C LYS A 55 13.49 -16.82 14.54
N THR A 56 12.78 -15.80 14.06
CA THR A 56 12.70 -15.45 12.64
C THR A 56 12.75 -13.94 12.49
N VAL A 57 13.51 -13.45 11.51
CA VAL A 57 13.51 -12.04 11.12
C VAL A 57 13.04 -11.94 9.69
N TYR A 58 11.94 -11.22 9.48
CA TYR A 58 11.39 -10.93 8.17
C TYR A 58 11.54 -9.43 7.90
N ILE A 59 12.26 -9.07 6.84
CA ILE A 59 12.46 -7.68 6.41
C ILE A 59 11.67 -7.47 5.12
N SER A 60 10.81 -6.47 5.11
CA SER A 60 10.00 -6.07 3.95
C SER A 60 10.20 -4.59 3.62
N GLN A 61 9.34 -4.09 2.73
CA GLN A 61 9.39 -2.76 2.14
C GLN A 61 9.77 -1.67 3.16
N ASN A 62 8.98 -1.46 4.21
CA ASN A 62 9.24 -0.47 5.26
C ASN A 62 9.20 -1.05 6.68
N PHE A 63 9.04 -2.37 6.85
CA PHE A 63 8.91 -2.97 8.18
C PHE A 63 9.79 -4.21 8.38
N ILE A 64 10.07 -4.49 9.65
CA ILE A 64 10.74 -5.71 10.11
C ILE A 64 9.74 -6.45 11.00
N ALA A 65 9.32 -7.65 10.61
CA ALA A 65 8.59 -8.53 11.49
C ALA A 65 9.55 -9.48 12.19
N ILE A 66 9.46 -9.57 13.50
CA ILE A 66 10.28 -10.48 14.30
C ILE A 66 9.36 -11.49 14.96
N GLU A 67 9.65 -12.77 14.75
CA GLU A 67 9.05 -13.86 15.49
C GLU A 67 9.96 -14.22 16.68
N LYS A 68 9.41 -14.26 17.89
CA LYS A 68 10.13 -14.70 19.09
C LYS A 68 9.90 -16.17 19.42
N TYR A 69 10.84 -16.78 20.12
CA TYR A 69 10.60 -17.97 20.93
C TYR A 69 9.70 -17.61 22.12
N ASN A 70 8.91 -18.58 22.57
CA ASN A 70 8.03 -18.42 23.72
C ASN A 70 8.81 -18.51 25.06
N ILE A 71 9.78 -17.62 25.23
CA ILE A 71 10.66 -17.51 26.40
C ILE A 71 10.67 -16.10 27.00
N VAL A 72 10.03 -15.14 26.34
CA VAL A 72 9.91 -13.74 26.76
C VAL A 72 8.58 -13.18 26.25
N GLU A 73 8.04 -12.15 26.89
CA GLU A 73 6.87 -11.41 26.41
C GLU A 73 7.29 -10.17 25.61
N TRP A 74 6.56 -9.86 24.53
CA TRP A 74 6.90 -8.69 23.70
C TRP A 74 6.80 -7.38 24.46
N ALA A 75 5.86 -7.27 25.40
CA ALA A 75 5.68 -6.09 26.24
C ALA A 75 6.95 -5.70 27.01
N ASP A 76 7.82 -6.67 27.31
CA ASP A 76 9.03 -6.44 28.09
C ASP A 76 10.24 -6.02 27.23
N VAL A 77 10.23 -6.31 25.93
CA VAL A 77 11.42 -6.17 25.06
C VAL A 77 11.22 -5.33 23.80
N GLN A 78 9.97 -5.09 23.39
CA GLN A 78 9.67 -4.44 22.09
C GLN A 78 10.27 -3.03 21.98
N GLU A 79 10.28 -2.26 23.06
CA GLU A 79 10.84 -0.90 23.07
C GLU A 79 12.37 -0.91 22.84
N GLU A 80 13.08 -1.80 23.53
CA GLU A 80 14.53 -1.96 23.36
C GLU A 80 14.89 -2.43 21.95
N VAL A 81 14.06 -3.32 21.37
CA VAL A 81 14.23 -3.78 19.99
C VAL A 81 13.99 -2.64 18.99
N ALA A 82 12.93 -1.85 19.18
CA ALA A 82 12.64 -0.69 18.34
C ALA A 82 13.77 0.35 18.40
N GLU A 83 14.30 0.63 19.59
CA GLU A 83 15.45 1.52 19.79
C GLU A 83 16.72 0.99 19.11
N SER A 84 16.98 -0.32 19.21
CA SER A 84 18.12 -0.97 18.54
C SER A 84 18.03 -0.87 17.02
N ILE A 85 16.85 -1.12 16.44
CA ILE A 85 16.59 -0.96 15.00
C ILE A 85 16.77 0.50 14.60
N SER A 86 16.15 1.43 15.32
CA SER A 86 16.25 2.86 15.04
C SER A 86 17.70 3.35 15.07
N THR A 87 18.46 2.94 16.09
CA THR A 87 19.89 3.25 16.23
C THR A 87 20.69 2.71 15.04
N TYR A 88 20.38 1.48 14.60
CA TYR A 88 21.03 0.88 13.45
C TYR A 88 20.75 1.68 12.17
N LEU A 89 19.49 2.01 11.89
CA LEU A 89 19.10 2.77 10.69
C LEU A 89 19.75 4.16 10.68
N ASN A 90 19.76 4.84 11.82
CA ASN A 90 20.42 6.14 11.97
C ASN A 90 21.97 6.07 11.88
N SER A 91 22.58 4.89 12.02
CA SER A 91 24.01 4.71 11.81
C SER A 91 24.42 4.71 10.32
N GLY A 92 23.46 4.65 9.40
CA GLY A 92 23.68 4.64 7.96
C GLY A 92 24.27 3.34 7.40
N LYS A 93 24.30 2.26 8.21
CA LYS A 93 24.71 0.93 7.75
C LYS A 93 23.64 0.33 6.83
N PRO A 94 24.04 -0.44 5.80
CA PRO A 94 23.09 -1.05 4.88
C PRO A 94 22.27 -2.14 5.57
N VAL A 95 20.94 -2.09 5.42
CA VAL A 95 20.02 -3.13 5.94
C VAL A 95 20.26 -4.46 5.23
N ILE A 96 20.44 -4.43 3.90
CA ILE A 96 20.78 -5.57 3.05
C ILE A 96 22.07 -5.25 2.29
N ILE A 97 23.04 -6.16 2.31
CA ILE A 97 24.25 -6.15 1.48
C ILE A 97 24.01 -7.15 0.35
N GLU A 98 23.58 -6.67 -0.82
CA GLU A 98 23.51 -7.51 -2.01
C GLU A 98 24.93 -7.70 -2.59
N SER A 99 25.36 -8.95 -2.78
CA SER A 99 26.58 -9.24 -3.53
C SER A 99 26.33 -9.08 -5.03
N GLU A 100 27.21 -8.34 -5.72
CA GLU A 100 27.13 -7.96 -7.14
C GLU A 100 26.72 -9.08 -8.12
N ALA A 101 25.48 -9.00 -8.57
CA ALA A 101 25.05 -8.87 -9.96
C ALA A 101 23.55 -8.52 -9.89
N PRO A 102 22.97 -7.72 -10.81
CA PRO A 102 21.52 -7.64 -10.89
C PRO A 102 21.05 -9.01 -11.38
N SER A 103 20.86 -9.97 -10.46
CA SER A 103 20.10 -11.15 -10.77
C SER A 103 18.71 -10.63 -11.09
N LYS A 104 18.31 -10.76 -12.35
CA LYS A 104 16.98 -10.37 -12.79
C LYS A 104 16.00 -10.99 -11.80
N ILE A 105 15.29 -10.13 -11.08
CA ILE A 105 14.29 -10.61 -10.14
C ILE A 105 13.24 -11.32 -11.00
N PRO A 106 12.88 -12.58 -10.74
CA PRO A 106 11.84 -13.24 -11.52
C PRO A 106 10.52 -12.52 -11.28
N VAL A 107 10.17 -11.62 -12.20
CA VAL A 107 8.95 -10.81 -12.16
C VAL A 107 8.06 -11.23 -13.31
N SER A 108 6.82 -11.55 -13.00
CA SER A 108 5.75 -11.61 -13.99
C SER A 108 4.82 -10.44 -13.77
N VAL A 109 4.42 -9.83 -14.89
CA VAL A 109 3.34 -8.84 -14.93
C VAL A 109 2.33 -9.34 -15.94
N TYR A 110 1.05 -9.29 -15.61
CA TYR A 110 -0.03 -9.58 -16.53
C TYR A 110 -1.10 -8.49 -16.43
N ALA A 111 -1.89 -8.35 -17.49
CA ALA A 111 -2.94 -7.33 -17.57
C ALA A 111 -4.31 -7.96 -17.30
N GLU A 112 -5.11 -7.27 -16.51
CA GLU A 112 -6.51 -7.56 -16.21
C GLU A 112 -7.36 -6.40 -16.73
N SER A 113 -8.43 -6.72 -17.47
CA SER A 113 -9.44 -5.72 -17.82
C SER A 113 -10.21 -5.29 -16.57
N THR A 114 -10.55 -4.00 -16.51
CA THR A 114 -11.42 -3.47 -15.45
C THR A 114 -12.81 -3.17 -16.03
N PRO A 115 -13.85 -2.98 -15.19
CA PRO A 115 -15.15 -2.49 -15.66
C PRO A 115 -15.08 -1.11 -16.33
N ASN A 116 -14.01 -0.34 -16.08
CA ASN A 116 -13.77 0.95 -16.71
C ASN A 116 -12.98 0.76 -18.02
N PRO A 117 -13.57 1.03 -19.20
CA PRO A 117 -12.90 0.81 -20.48
C PRO A 117 -11.67 1.70 -20.69
N ALA A 118 -11.56 2.81 -19.93
CA ALA A 118 -10.39 3.68 -19.97
C ALA A 118 -9.25 3.21 -19.07
N VAL A 119 -9.41 2.11 -18.31
CA VAL A 119 -8.43 1.66 -17.31
C VAL A 119 -8.10 0.17 -17.48
N LEU A 120 -6.80 -0.13 -17.49
CA LEU A 120 -6.28 -1.48 -17.44
C LEU A 120 -5.46 -1.66 -16.17
N LYS A 121 -5.59 -2.82 -15.54
CA LYS A 121 -4.88 -3.17 -14.30
C LYS A 121 -3.70 -4.09 -14.64
N PHE A 122 -2.50 -3.71 -14.23
CA PHE A 122 -1.27 -4.49 -14.41
C PHE A 122 -0.85 -5.10 -13.07
N VAL A 123 -0.99 -6.41 -12.95
CA VAL A 123 -0.74 -7.14 -11.70
C VAL A 123 0.63 -7.80 -11.75
N ALA A 124 1.45 -7.54 -10.72
CA ALA A 124 2.75 -8.15 -10.53
C ALA A 124 2.68 -9.32 -9.53
N ASN A 125 3.60 -10.27 -9.67
CA ASN A 125 3.81 -11.35 -8.68
C ASN A 125 4.55 -10.89 -7.40
N LYS A 126 4.68 -9.59 -7.17
CA LYS A 126 5.36 -9.01 -6.00
C LYS A 126 4.61 -7.76 -5.52
N PRO A 127 4.69 -7.44 -4.22
CA PRO A 127 4.13 -6.19 -3.70
C PRO A 127 4.81 -4.98 -4.35
N LEU A 128 4.02 -3.95 -4.61
CA LEU A 128 4.41 -2.66 -5.17
C LEU A 128 4.23 -1.53 -4.15
N ALA A 129 3.17 -1.59 -3.36
CA ALA A 129 2.83 -0.61 -2.34
C ALA A 129 1.96 -1.23 -1.24
N GLU A 130 2.19 -0.86 0.02
CA GLU A 130 1.29 -1.25 1.13
C GLU A 130 0.02 -0.37 1.16
N GLY A 131 0.16 0.90 0.77
CA GLY A 131 -0.89 1.89 0.74
C GLY A 131 -1.62 2.01 -0.60
N THR A 132 -2.31 3.13 -0.77
CA THR A 132 -3.04 3.46 -1.99
C THR A 132 -2.59 4.82 -2.50
N PHE A 133 -2.03 4.85 -3.70
CA PHE A 133 -1.43 6.05 -4.28
C PHE A 133 -2.06 6.34 -5.64
N GLU A 134 -2.58 7.54 -5.81
CA GLU A 134 -3.20 8.00 -7.04
C GLU A 134 -2.50 9.27 -7.52
N PHE A 135 -2.21 9.32 -8.82
CA PHE A 135 -1.52 10.42 -9.47
C PHE A 135 -2.29 10.82 -10.73
N LYS A 136 -2.73 12.08 -10.82
CA LYS A 136 -3.46 12.64 -11.96
C LYS A 136 -2.56 13.15 -13.07
N ASN A 137 -1.29 13.37 -12.77
CA ASN A 137 -0.31 13.95 -13.67
C ASN A 137 1.11 13.67 -13.18
N ILE A 138 2.10 14.03 -14.02
CA ILE A 138 3.52 13.82 -13.75
C ILE A 138 4.05 14.63 -12.56
N ASP A 139 3.46 15.79 -12.27
CA ASP A 139 3.90 16.67 -11.18
C ASP A 139 3.53 16.07 -9.81
N GLU A 140 2.34 15.49 -9.69
CA GLU A 140 1.88 14.73 -8.52
C GLU A 140 2.72 13.47 -8.29
N ALA A 141 3.26 12.87 -9.35
CA ALA A 141 4.12 11.68 -9.27
C ALA A 141 5.54 11.97 -8.75
N SER A 142 5.81 13.16 -8.20
CA SER A 142 7.13 13.60 -7.72
C SER A 142 7.86 12.57 -6.82
N LEU A 143 7.12 11.78 -6.04
CA LEU A 143 7.62 10.75 -5.11
C LEU A 143 7.34 9.31 -5.57
N ALA A 144 6.92 9.11 -6.82
CA ALA A 144 6.60 7.80 -7.39
C ALA A 144 7.37 7.60 -8.70
N PRO A 145 8.65 7.14 -8.64
CA PRO A 145 9.50 6.99 -9.81
C PRO A 145 8.89 6.11 -10.93
N LEU A 146 8.19 5.03 -10.58
CA LEU A 146 7.47 4.22 -11.56
C LEU A 146 6.37 5.02 -12.27
N ALA A 147 5.59 5.81 -11.51
CA ALA A 147 4.52 6.62 -12.06
C ALA A 147 5.07 7.73 -12.97
N LYS A 148 6.16 8.41 -12.60
CA LYS A 148 6.80 9.42 -13.47
C LYS A 148 7.17 8.85 -14.83
N GLU A 149 7.80 7.68 -14.85
CA GLU A 149 8.23 7.06 -16.09
C GLU A 149 7.02 6.60 -16.91
N LEU A 150 5.96 6.09 -16.27
CA LEU A 150 4.71 5.78 -16.94
C LEU A 150 4.01 7.03 -17.51
N PHE A 151 4.14 8.20 -16.91
CA PHE A 151 3.64 9.46 -17.47
C PHE A 151 4.41 9.95 -18.70
N THR A 152 5.58 9.36 -19.01
CA THR A 152 6.28 9.69 -20.27
C THR A 152 5.56 9.14 -21.49
N PHE A 153 4.68 8.15 -21.31
CA PHE A 153 3.81 7.66 -22.37
C PHE A 153 2.66 8.66 -22.60
N PRO A 154 2.53 9.25 -23.80
CA PRO A 154 1.64 10.38 -24.06
C PRO A 154 0.15 10.04 -23.94
N PHE A 155 -0.19 8.75 -23.93
CA PHE A 155 -1.55 8.27 -23.77
C PHE A 155 -1.94 8.03 -22.31
N VAL A 156 -1.00 8.08 -21.35
CA VAL A 156 -1.28 7.86 -19.92
C VAL A 156 -1.85 9.13 -19.30
N LYS A 157 -3.03 9.00 -18.70
CA LYS A 157 -3.78 10.08 -18.07
C LYS A 157 -3.68 10.07 -16.55
N GLU A 158 -3.78 8.90 -15.94
CA GLU A 158 -3.80 8.74 -14.48
C GLU A 158 -3.17 7.39 -14.12
N ILE A 159 -2.52 7.35 -12.96
CA ILE A 159 -1.85 6.16 -12.45
C ILE A 159 -2.29 5.94 -11.03
N PHE A 160 -2.69 4.71 -10.74
CA PHE A 160 -3.07 4.27 -9.42
C PHE A 160 -2.23 3.04 -9.03
N ILE A 161 -1.59 3.08 -7.87
CA ILE A 161 -0.69 2.01 -7.36
C ILE A 161 -1.21 1.55 -6.00
N SER A 162 -1.45 0.25 -5.87
CA SER A 162 -1.83 -0.36 -4.59
C SER A 162 -1.48 -1.84 -4.57
N ALA A 163 -1.22 -2.39 -3.38
CA ALA A 163 -0.89 -3.79 -3.16
C ALA A 163 0.19 -4.27 -4.13
N ASN A 164 -0.15 -5.16 -5.07
CA ASN A 164 0.74 -5.73 -6.07
C ASN A 164 0.41 -5.29 -7.51
N TYR A 165 -0.37 -4.24 -7.72
CA TYR A 165 -0.81 -3.82 -9.06
C TYR A 165 -0.70 -2.32 -9.31
N VAL A 166 -0.69 -1.98 -10.60
CA VAL A 166 -0.79 -0.61 -11.11
C VAL A 166 -1.97 -0.53 -12.06
N SER A 167 -2.93 0.33 -11.79
CA SER A 167 -4.00 0.66 -12.72
C SER A 167 -3.59 1.90 -13.51
N VAL A 168 -3.65 1.80 -14.84
CA VAL A 168 -3.30 2.89 -15.76
C VAL A 168 -4.56 3.34 -16.47
N MET A 169 -4.93 4.61 -16.32
CA MET A 169 -5.99 5.23 -17.11
C MET A 169 -5.39 5.87 -18.36
N LYS A 170 -6.00 5.64 -19.52
CA LYS A 170 -5.59 6.25 -20.79
C LYS A 170 -6.45 7.46 -21.17
N TYR A 171 -5.87 8.39 -21.93
CA TYR A 171 -6.64 9.33 -22.74
C TYR A 171 -7.34 8.60 -23.89
N ASN A 172 -8.39 9.20 -24.44
CA ASN A 172 -9.16 8.64 -25.55
C ASN A 172 -8.46 8.74 -26.92
N VAL A 173 -7.11 8.68 -26.93
CA VAL A 173 -6.25 8.86 -28.11
C VAL A 173 -5.50 7.58 -28.49
N ALA A 174 -5.60 6.53 -27.67
CA ALA A 174 -4.95 5.24 -27.88
C ALA A 174 -5.93 4.11 -27.56
N GLU A 175 -5.74 2.93 -28.13
CA GLU A 175 -6.53 1.74 -27.83
C GLU A 175 -5.73 0.71 -27.03
N TRP A 176 -6.39 -0.01 -26.11
CA TRP A 176 -5.70 -0.95 -25.21
C TRP A 176 -5.00 -2.06 -25.98
N ASP A 177 -5.58 -2.55 -27.06
CA ASP A 177 -4.99 -3.60 -27.90
C ASP A 177 -3.61 -3.20 -28.47
N GLU A 178 -3.35 -1.90 -28.63
CA GLU A 178 -2.10 -1.37 -29.19
C GLU A 178 -1.04 -1.14 -28.10
N ILE A 179 -1.44 -0.64 -26.92
CA ILE A 179 -0.52 -0.17 -25.88
C ILE A 179 -0.29 -1.16 -24.74
N THR A 180 -1.14 -2.20 -24.60
CA THR A 180 -1.09 -3.12 -23.45
C THR A 180 0.24 -3.84 -23.35
N MET A 181 0.77 -4.36 -24.47
CA MET A 181 2.03 -5.11 -24.46
C MET A 181 3.22 -4.20 -24.12
N GLU A 182 3.24 -2.98 -24.65
CA GLU A 182 4.29 -1.99 -24.37
C GLU A 182 4.34 -1.64 -22.88
N LEU A 183 3.21 -1.26 -22.28
CA LEU A 183 3.12 -0.94 -20.85
C LEU A 183 3.48 -2.14 -19.97
N ARG A 184 2.96 -3.33 -20.31
CA ARG A 184 3.25 -4.55 -19.56
C ARG A 184 4.74 -4.86 -19.54
N GLU A 185 5.40 -4.82 -20.69
CA GLU A 185 6.85 -5.07 -20.80
C GLU A 185 7.66 -3.98 -20.10
N PHE A 186 7.22 -2.72 -20.21
CA PHE A 186 7.83 -1.61 -19.47
C PHE A 186 7.80 -1.85 -17.96
N ILE A 187 6.60 -2.11 -17.39
CA ILE A 187 6.44 -2.36 -15.96
C ILE A 187 7.25 -3.60 -15.55
N ARG A 188 7.16 -4.70 -16.31
CA ARG A 188 7.94 -5.92 -16.01
C ARG A 188 9.44 -5.62 -15.96
N ASN A 189 9.99 -4.96 -16.98
CA ASN A 189 11.43 -4.65 -17.04
C ASN A 189 11.85 -3.69 -15.92
N TYR A 190 11.05 -2.66 -15.64
CA TYR A 190 11.29 -1.72 -14.54
C TYR A 190 11.42 -2.47 -13.20
N LEU A 191 10.49 -3.39 -12.96
CA LEU A 191 10.43 -4.21 -11.77
C LEU A 191 11.53 -5.29 -11.72
N GLU A 192 11.91 -5.90 -12.84
CA GLU A 192 13.02 -6.86 -12.95
C GLU A 192 14.36 -6.21 -12.61
N MET A 193 14.54 -4.93 -12.99
CA MET A 193 15.73 -4.13 -12.70
C MET A 193 15.82 -3.68 -11.23
N GLY A 194 14.80 -3.98 -10.41
CA GLY A 194 14.78 -3.59 -9.00
C GLY A 194 14.69 -2.08 -8.76
N LYS A 195 14.21 -1.31 -9.75
CA LYS A 195 14.03 0.13 -9.61
C LYS A 195 12.94 0.44 -8.56
N PRO A 196 13.05 1.55 -7.81
CA PRO A 196 12.08 1.93 -6.78
C PRO A 196 10.70 2.24 -7.40
N VAL A 197 9.63 1.76 -6.77
CA VAL A 197 8.25 2.09 -7.18
C VAL A 197 7.83 3.44 -6.61
N LEU A 198 8.18 3.67 -5.34
CA LEU A 198 7.88 4.85 -4.54
C LEU A 198 9.15 5.30 -3.80
N ASP A 199 9.28 6.58 -3.51
CA ASP A 199 10.37 7.16 -2.71
C ASP A 199 9.99 7.23 -1.22
N ASP A 200 10.96 7.11 -0.31
CA ASP A 200 10.76 7.10 1.16
C ASP A 200 9.93 8.28 1.69
N ALA A 201 10.07 9.45 1.04
CA ALA A 201 9.35 10.65 1.45
C ALA A 201 7.82 10.49 1.35
N ILE A 202 7.32 9.62 0.48
CA ILE A 202 5.89 9.37 0.33
C ILE A 202 5.29 8.72 1.59
N LEU A 203 6.09 7.93 2.32
CA LEU A 203 5.67 7.32 3.60
C LEU A 203 5.44 8.38 4.68
N THR A 204 6.14 9.52 4.59
CA THR A 204 5.94 10.64 5.52
C THR A 204 4.67 11.41 5.17
N GLU A 205 4.32 11.53 3.88
CA GLU A 205 3.04 12.13 3.45
C GLU A 205 1.85 11.22 3.78
N GLU A 206 1.98 9.91 3.59
CA GLU A 206 0.99 8.96 4.07
C GLU A 206 0.84 9.02 5.59
N LYS A 207 1.94 9.06 6.36
CA LYS A 207 1.88 9.21 7.82
C LYS A 207 1.15 10.49 8.25
N ARG A 208 1.40 11.63 7.60
CA ARG A 208 0.66 12.87 7.89
C ARG A 208 -0.83 12.74 7.58
N THR A 209 -1.15 12.06 6.48
CA THR A 209 -2.53 11.79 6.09
C THR A 209 -3.19 10.82 7.06
N SER A 210 -2.46 9.82 7.56
CA SER A 210 -2.94 8.84 8.54
C SER A 210 -3.04 9.43 9.94
N GLU A 211 -2.14 10.32 10.37
CA GLU A 211 -2.24 11.06 11.65
C GLU A 211 -3.46 11.99 11.64
N THR A 212 -3.68 12.69 10.52
CA THR A 212 -4.93 13.44 10.28
C THR A 212 -6.12 12.47 10.29
N SER A 213 -5.97 11.26 9.74
CA SER A 213 -7.00 10.22 9.77
C SER A 213 -7.23 9.66 11.18
N GLU A 214 -6.24 9.62 12.07
CA GLU A 214 -6.34 9.17 13.46
C GLU A 214 -6.99 10.25 14.35
N GLU A 215 -6.65 11.53 14.16
CA GLU A 215 -7.41 12.64 14.75
C GLU A 215 -8.85 12.68 14.24
N ASN A 216 -9.04 12.45 12.94
CA ASN A 216 -10.37 12.24 12.36
C ASN A 216 -11.04 11.00 12.95
N ASN A 217 -10.32 9.91 13.23
CA ASN A 217 -10.89 8.70 13.84
C ASN A 217 -11.27 8.89 15.32
N ARG A 218 -10.56 9.78 16.03
CA ARG A 218 -10.91 10.20 17.40
C ARG A 218 -12.13 11.12 17.41
N THR A 219 -12.36 11.90 16.36
CA THR A 219 -13.53 12.78 16.20
C THR A 219 -14.70 12.12 15.46
N ARG A 220 -14.48 10.99 14.80
CA ARG A 220 -15.50 10.16 14.14
C ARG A 220 -16.48 9.60 15.16
N THR A 221 -17.76 9.72 14.82
CA THR A 221 -18.86 9.13 15.57
C THR A 221 -18.79 7.60 15.51
N ASP A 222 -19.53 6.93 16.41
CA ASP A 222 -19.65 5.47 16.37
C ASP A 222 -20.28 5.01 15.04
N LEU A 223 -21.16 5.82 14.46
CA LEU A 223 -21.79 5.54 13.17
C LEU A 223 -20.79 5.65 12.02
N ASP A 224 -19.88 6.63 12.04
CA ASP A 224 -18.82 6.73 11.02
C ASP A 224 -17.95 5.47 11.01
N LYS A 225 -17.57 4.99 12.21
CA LYS A 225 -16.78 3.76 12.35
C LYS A 225 -17.53 2.53 11.86
N GLU A 226 -18.84 2.45 12.12
CA GLU A 226 -19.72 1.40 11.61
C GLU A 226 -19.78 1.42 10.07
N ILE A 227 -19.96 2.60 9.48
CA ILE A 227 -19.95 2.79 8.01
C ILE A 227 -18.60 2.35 7.42
N ILE A 228 -17.48 2.81 7.99
CA ILE A 228 -16.14 2.46 7.52
C ILE A 228 -15.92 0.96 7.59
N SER A 229 -16.31 0.31 8.69
CA SER A 229 -16.18 -1.14 8.83
C SER A 229 -16.93 -1.89 7.74
N ILE A 230 -18.15 -1.44 7.40
CA ILE A 230 -18.94 -2.05 6.31
C ILE A 230 -18.25 -1.85 4.96
N LEU A 231 -17.78 -0.63 4.67
CA LEU A 231 -17.07 -0.34 3.42
C LEU A 231 -15.81 -1.22 3.29
N ASP A 232 -15.07 -1.37 4.37
CA ASP A 232 -13.81 -2.11 4.40
C ASP A 232 -14.00 -3.62 4.22
N GLU A 233 -15.05 -4.17 4.83
CA GLU A 233 -15.32 -5.61 4.80
C GLU A 233 -16.00 -6.05 3.49
N TYR A 234 -16.94 -5.25 2.96
CA TYR A 234 -17.82 -5.70 1.87
C TYR A 234 -17.58 -5.00 0.53
N ILE A 235 -17.10 -3.75 0.51
CA ILE A 235 -16.99 -2.97 -0.73
C ILE A 235 -15.55 -2.86 -1.22
N LYS A 236 -14.61 -2.50 -0.34
CA LYS A 236 -13.18 -2.35 -0.68
C LYS A 236 -12.59 -3.57 -1.40
N PRO A 237 -12.88 -4.83 -1.01
CA PRO A 237 -12.33 -6.00 -1.70
C PRO A 237 -12.78 -6.10 -3.17
N ALA A 238 -14.06 -5.78 -3.44
CA ALA A 238 -14.60 -5.81 -4.79
C ALA A 238 -13.98 -4.71 -5.67
N VAL A 239 -13.91 -3.50 -5.12
CA VAL A 239 -13.33 -2.33 -5.79
C VAL A 239 -11.83 -2.51 -6.07
N ALA A 240 -11.08 -3.11 -5.14
CA ALA A 240 -9.67 -3.45 -5.34
C ALA A 240 -9.49 -4.56 -6.40
N GLY A 241 -10.42 -5.52 -6.45
CA GLY A 241 -10.50 -6.51 -7.53
C GLY A 241 -10.57 -5.86 -8.90
N ASP A 242 -11.42 -4.83 -9.02
CA ASP A 242 -11.61 -4.02 -10.22
C ASP A 242 -10.48 -3.01 -10.49
N GLY A 243 -9.47 -2.93 -9.63
CA GLY A 243 -8.31 -2.05 -9.80
C GLY A 243 -8.53 -0.60 -9.36
N GLY A 244 -9.48 -0.36 -8.46
CA GLY A 244 -9.72 0.95 -7.85
C GLY A 244 -9.63 0.92 -6.32
N HIS A 245 -10.01 2.04 -5.71
CA HIS A 245 -10.18 2.17 -4.26
C HIS A 245 -11.44 2.96 -3.91
N ILE A 246 -11.94 2.74 -2.70
CA ILE A 246 -13.00 3.53 -2.10
C ILE A 246 -12.60 3.94 -0.68
N ALA A 247 -12.71 5.23 -0.39
CA ALA A 247 -12.46 5.79 0.93
C ALA A 247 -13.71 6.50 1.46
N PHE A 248 -13.95 6.40 2.76
CA PHE A 248 -14.97 7.21 3.43
C PHE A 248 -14.48 8.66 3.55
N ASP A 249 -15.29 9.61 3.11
CA ASP A 249 -15.03 11.04 3.29
C ASP A 249 -15.71 11.55 4.57
N SER A 250 -17.05 11.48 4.61
CA SER A 250 -17.83 12.06 5.69
C SER A 250 -19.26 11.52 5.74
N PHE A 251 -19.94 11.77 6.85
CA PHE A 251 -21.38 11.53 7.02
C PHE A 251 -22.06 12.82 7.50
N ASP A 252 -23.15 13.20 6.83
CA ASP A 252 -24.01 14.30 7.25
C ASP A 252 -25.24 13.76 7.98
N GLU A 253 -25.33 14.00 9.29
CA GLU A 253 -26.42 13.48 10.13
C GLU A 253 -27.81 14.06 9.78
N ASN A 254 -27.86 15.31 9.31
CA ASN A 254 -29.12 16.00 9.02
C ASN A 254 -29.79 15.42 7.78
N THR A 255 -29.00 15.15 6.75
CA THR A 255 -29.45 14.59 5.47
C THR A 255 -29.33 13.07 5.42
N LYS A 256 -28.61 12.47 6.38
CA LYS A 256 -28.22 11.05 6.41
C LYS A 256 -27.45 10.63 5.16
N THR A 257 -26.56 11.49 4.68
CA THR A 257 -25.80 11.27 3.45
C THR A 257 -24.37 10.87 3.78
N VAL A 258 -23.94 9.72 3.25
CA VAL A 258 -22.54 9.27 3.30
C VAL A 258 -21.85 9.74 2.02
N ARG A 259 -20.72 10.43 2.16
CA ARG A 259 -19.84 10.76 1.05
C ARG A 259 -18.67 9.78 1.01
N VAL A 260 -18.37 9.29 -0.18
CA VAL A 260 -17.23 8.40 -0.46
C VAL A 260 -16.40 8.94 -1.60
N ILE A 261 -15.09 8.67 -1.56
CA ILE A 261 -14.13 9.00 -2.61
C ILE A 261 -13.84 7.73 -3.40
N LEU A 262 -14.01 7.79 -4.72
CA LEU A 262 -13.67 6.70 -5.65
C LEU A 262 -12.38 7.04 -6.37
N GLN A 263 -11.43 6.11 -6.38
CA GLN A 263 -10.09 6.28 -6.94
C GLN A 263 -9.74 5.16 -7.91
N GLY A 264 -8.74 5.39 -8.75
CA GLY A 264 -8.24 4.43 -9.74
C GLY A 264 -9.32 4.03 -10.73
N ALA A 265 -9.49 2.73 -10.99
CA ALA A 265 -10.46 2.25 -11.98
C ALA A 265 -11.92 2.67 -11.69
N CYS A 266 -12.27 2.91 -10.42
CA CYS A 266 -13.61 3.33 -10.02
C CYS A 266 -13.88 4.82 -10.30
N SER A 267 -12.83 5.65 -10.37
CA SER A 267 -12.97 7.08 -10.64
C SER A 267 -13.42 7.32 -12.08
N GLY A 268 -14.50 8.08 -12.26
CA GLY A 268 -15.02 8.44 -13.57
C GLY A 268 -15.51 7.28 -14.44
N CYS A 269 -15.77 6.10 -13.85
CA CYS A 269 -16.21 4.92 -14.59
C CYS A 269 -17.65 5.08 -15.11
N PRO A 270 -17.86 5.22 -16.43
CA PRO A 270 -19.18 5.54 -16.99
C PRO A 270 -20.21 4.43 -16.78
N SER A 271 -19.76 3.18 -16.70
CA SER A 271 -20.59 1.99 -16.50
C SER A 271 -20.94 1.73 -15.03
N SER A 272 -20.13 2.24 -14.09
CA SER A 272 -20.17 1.75 -12.70
C SER A 272 -20.40 2.83 -11.66
N THR A 273 -20.21 4.13 -11.91
CA THR A 273 -20.39 5.15 -10.84
C THR A 273 -21.80 5.14 -10.25
N VAL A 274 -22.84 5.04 -11.09
CA VAL A 274 -24.24 5.00 -10.62
C VAL A 274 -24.56 3.66 -9.95
N THR A 275 -24.17 2.56 -10.58
CA THR A 275 -24.47 1.20 -10.07
C THR A 275 -23.75 0.92 -8.75
N LEU A 276 -22.47 1.29 -8.65
CA LEU A 276 -21.67 1.15 -7.44
C LEU A 276 -22.22 2.03 -6.33
N LYS A 277 -22.52 3.31 -6.60
CA LYS A 277 -23.19 4.20 -5.65
C LYS A 277 -24.47 3.57 -5.11
N ASN A 278 -25.35 3.09 -5.99
CA ASN A 278 -26.63 2.50 -5.59
C ASN A 278 -26.44 1.21 -4.78
N GLY A 279 -25.44 0.40 -5.13
CA GLY A 279 -25.06 -0.79 -4.38
C GLY A 279 -24.60 -0.46 -2.96
N ILE A 280 -23.71 0.53 -2.82
CA ILE A 280 -23.24 1.03 -1.51
C ILE A 280 -24.42 1.60 -0.71
N GLU A 281 -25.28 2.41 -1.34
CA GLU A 281 -26.45 3.00 -0.67
C GLU A 281 -27.42 1.93 -0.15
N THR A 282 -27.69 0.91 -0.96
CA THR A 282 -28.57 -0.21 -0.57
C THR A 282 -27.96 -0.97 0.60
N MET A 283 -26.68 -1.33 0.51
CA MET A 283 -25.98 -2.06 1.56
C MET A 283 -25.94 -1.29 2.88
N LEU A 284 -25.55 -0.01 2.85
CA LEU A 284 -25.48 0.81 4.06
C LEU A 284 -26.87 1.02 4.67
N ARG A 285 -27.92 1.20 3.85
CA ARG A 285 -29.31 1.28 4.35
C ARG A 285 -29.74 0.01 5.07
N GLU A 286 -29.45 -1.16 4.50
CA GLU A 286 -29.84 -2.45 5.06
C GLU A 286 -29.05 -2.76 6.34
N MET A 287 -27.72 -2.62 6.30
CA MET A 287 -26.85 -3.00 7.42
C MET A 287 -26.92 -2.02 8.59
N LEU A 288 -27.23 -0.75 8.34
CA LEU A 288 -27.35 0.27 9.37
C LEU A 288 -28.81 0.60 9.71
N ASN A 289 -29.75 -0.30 9.39
CA ASN A 289 -31.18 -0.18 9.73
C ASN A 289 -31.79 1.20 9.39
N GLY A 290 -31.44 1.76 8.23
CA GLY A 290 -31.96 3.06 7.76
C GLY A 290 -31.37 4.30 8.47
N LYS A 291 -30.28 4.15 9.23
CA LYS A 291 -29.50 5.31 9.75
C LYS A 291 -28.87 6.12 8.61
N VAL A 292 -28.43 5.44 7.54
CA VAL A 292 -27.99 6.07 6.28
C VAL A 292 -29.15 6.11 5.30
N ALA A 293 -29.37 7.25 4.66
CA ALA A 293 -30.37 7.43 3.62
C ALA A 293 -29.75 7.56 2.24
N HIS A 294 -28.62 8.26 2.06
CA HIS A 294 -28.08 8.52 0.73
C HIS A 294 -26.58 8.28 0.66
N VAL A 295 -26.09 7.96 -0.53
CA VAL A 295 -24.65 7.92 -0.83
C VAL A 295 -24.31 8.89 -1.95
N GLU A 296 -23.26 9.67 -1.76
CA GLU A 296 -22.64 10.49 -2.80
C GLU A 296 -21.22 10.01 -3.05
N ALA A 297 -20.89 9.81 -4.32
CA ALA A 297 -19.56 9.42 -4.74
C ALA A 297 -18.86 10.61 -5.39
N ILE A 298 -17.66 10.91 -4.91
CA ILE A 298 -16.77 11.94 -5.44
C ILE A 298 -15.63 11.21 -6.16
N ASN A 299 -15.25 11.70 -7.34
CA ASN A 299 -14.03 11.22 -7.99
C ASN A 299 -12.85 11.83 -7.23
N GLY A 300 -12.03 10.97 -6.64
CA GLY A 300 -10.66 11.32 -6.26
C GLY A 300 -9.88 11.72 -7.50
#